data_AF-A0A8D8QM92-F1
#
_entry.id   AF-A0A8D8QM92-F1
#
_cell.length_a   1.000
_cell.length_b   1.000
_cell.length_c   1.000
_cell.angle_alpha   90.00
_cell.angle_beta   90.00
_cell.angle_gamma   90.00
#
_symmetry.space_group_name_H-M   'P 1'
#
loop_
_entity.id
_entity.type
_entity.pdbx_description
1 polymer ?
#
loop_
_entity_poly.entity_id
_entity_poly.type
_entity_poly.pdbx_seq_one_letter_code
_entity_poly.pdbx_strand_id
1 'polypeptide(L)'
;MASLDKLVKSLESLNFLQTKSNQDETSVRRKEKISLCSTVTEMICSPNMKAAPNYSDVLTFAIESLLRMCNDNDSNVQMTADECLNKVIKAVVDRNIQKVLYELFKEMKKNEKARSLRAALWRFADLSHFITAQKGRLYITSLIPILGHISDRSEDTIVETLATSIPKIAANLAYFATDSEIKILTQKFLKKLSSPHAV
;
A
#
# COMPACT_ATOMS: atom_id res chain seq x y z
N MET A 1 -25.95 -7.19 9.19
CA MET A 1 -26.27 -5.93 8.49
C MET A 1 -25.81 -4.73 9.30
N ALA A 2 -26.29 -4.50 10.53
CA ALA A 2 -25.89 -3.35 11.35
C ALA A 2 -24.36 -3.15 11.56
N SER A 3 -23.58 -4.23 11.69
CA SER A 3 -22.12 -4.15 11.78
C SER A 3 -21.44 -3.73 10.48
N LEU A 4 -21.98 -4.14 9.33
CA LEU A 4 -21.46 -3.78 8.02
C LEU A 4 -21.77 -2.31 7.70
N ASP A 5 -23.00 -1.87 7.97
CA ASP A 5 -23.39 -0.46 7.78
C ASP A 5 -22.55 0.48 8.65
N LYS A 6 -22.25 0.08 9.90
CA LYS A 6 -21.36 0.83 10.78
C LYS A 6 -19.93 0.92 10.23
N LEU A 7 -19.41 -0.16 9.66
CA LEU A 7 -18.06 -0.17 9.07
C LEU A 7 -18.00 0.74 7.83
N VAL A 8 -18.98 0.63 6.93
CA VAL A 8 -19.06 1.49 5.74
C VAL A 8 -19.14 2.97 6.14
N LYS A 9 -20.00 3.32 7.10
CA LYS A 9 -20.06 4.71 7.63
C LYS A 9 -18.74 5.18 8.24
N SER A 10 -18.02 4.29 8.93
CA SER A 10 -16.71 4.62 9.51
C SER A 10 -15.67 4.91 8.42
N LEU A 11 -15.70 4.13 7.33
CA LEU A 11 -14.82 4.32 6.17
C LEU A 11 -15.16 5.61 5.40
N GLU A 12 -16.44 5.90 5.20
CA GLU A 12 -16.89 7.15 4.58
C GLU A 12 -16.45 8.37 5.41
N SER A 13 -16.61 8.29 6.74
CA SER A 13 -16.17 9.33 7.68
C SER A 13 -14.66 9.56 7.61
N LEU A 14 -13.88 8.47 7.59
CA LEU A 14 -12.42 8.54 7.48
C LEU A 14 -11.98 9.21 6.16
N ASN A 15 -12.64 8.89 5.05
CA ASN A 15 -12.35 9.52 3.76
C ASN A 15 -12.73 11.01 3.72
N PHE A 16 -13.86 11.37 4.33
CA PHE A 16 -14.28 12.77 4.44
C PHE A 16 -13.33 13.62 5.29
N LEU A 17 -12.81 13.05 6.38
CA LEU A 17 -11.82 13.73 7.22
C LEU A 17 -10.50 13.95 6.48
N GLN A 18 -10.16 13.07 5.52
CA GLN A 18 -8.94 13.21 4.73
C GLN A 18 -9.00 14.36 3.71
N THR A 19 -10.13 14.48 3.00
CA THR A 19 -10.29 15.50 1.94
C THR A 19 -10.33 16.92 2.49
N LYS A 20 -10.67 17.09 3.78
CA LYS A 20 -10.73 18.39 4.46
C LYS A 20 -9.45 18.81 5.18
N SER A 21 -8.38 18.01 5.13
CA SER A 21 -7.16 18.23 5.93
C SER A 21 -6.30 19.46 5.55
N ASN A 22 -6.75 20.31 4.61
CA ASN A 22 -5.99 21.49 4.17
C ASN A 22 -6.18 22.74 5.06
N GLN A 23 -7.03 22.72 6.09
CA GLN A 23 -7.22 23.87 7.01
C GLN A 23 -7.44 23.39 8.46
N ASP A 24 -6.50 23.76 9.34
CA ASP A 24 -6.45 23.56 10.79
C ASP A 24 -6.80 22.15 11.32
N GLU A 25 -5.75 21.39 11.60
CA GLU A 25 -5.83 20.07 12.22
C GLU A 25 -5.97 20.20 13.75
N THR A 26 -7.21 20.24 14.23
CA THR A 26 -7.48 20.29 15.67
C THR A 26 -7.14 18.97 16.35
N SER A 27 -6.75 19.03 17.63
CA SER A 27 -6.48 17.83 18.45
C SER A 27 -7.66 16.85 18.50
N VAL A 28 -8.88 17.37 18.38
CA VAL A 28 -10.13 16.59 18.32
C VAL A 28 -10.19 15.78 17.02
N ARG A 29 -9.95 16.41 15.86
CA ARG A 29 -9.94 15.71 14.55
C ARG A 29 -8.87 14.63 14.49
N ARG A 30 -7.70 14.88 15.08
CA ARG A 30 -6.63 13.88 15.19
C ARG A 30 -7.08 12.63 15.95
N LYS A 31 -7.66 12.81 17.15
CA LYS A 31 -8.18 11.70 17.97
C LYS A 31 -9.27 10.91 17.24
N GLU A 32 -10.12 11.61 16.50
CA GLU A 32 -11.17 11.00 15.68
C GLU A 32 -10.60 10.12 14.57
N LYS A 33 -9.61 10.61 13.80
CA LYS A 33 -8.92 9.82 12.75
C LYS A 33 -8.28 8.54 13.32
N ILE A 34 -7.56 8.67 14.44
CA ILE A 34 -6.90 7.53 15.13
C ILE A 34 -7.95 6.50 15.58
N SER A 35 -9.03 6.97 16.20
CA SER A 35 -10.14 6.12 16.65
C SER A 35 -10.82 5.39 15.48
N LEU A 36 -11.07 6.09 14.37
CA LEU A 36 -11.66 5.50 13.17
C LEU A 36 -10.75 4.46 12.53
N CYS A 37 -9.43 4.71 12.42
CA CYS A 37 -8.47 3.71 11.91
C CYS A 37 -8.51 2.42 12.74
N SER A 38 -8.54 2.57 14.06
CA SER A 38 -8.59 1.44 15.00
C SER A 38 -9.92 0.69 14.87
N THR A 39 -11.04 1.42 14.85
CA THR A 39 -12.39 0.85 14.71
C THR A 39 -12.55 0.08 13.39
N VAL A 40 -12.12 0.67 12.27
CA VAL A 40 -12.15 0.01 10.95
C VAL A 40 -11.34 -1.30 10.99
N THR A 41 -10.15 -1.26 11.61
CA THR A 41 -9.26 -2.42 11.73
C THR A 41 -9.87 -3.53 12.56
N GLU A 42 -10.44 -3.22 13.72
CA GLU A 42 -11.11 -4.20 14.58
C GLU A 42 -12.29 -4.86 13.87
N MET A 43 -13.11 -4.05 13.20
CA MET A 43 -14.30 -4.53 12.51
C MET A 43 -13.95 -5.42 11.32
N ILE A 44 -13.01 -5.01 10.46
CA ILE A 44 -12.61 -5.81 9.28
C ILE A 44 -11.90 -7.11 9.70
N CYS A 45 -11.16 -7.10 10.80
CA CYS A 45 -10.48 -8.29 11.32
C CYS A 45 -11.43 -9.25 12.04
N SER A 46 -12.63 -8.82 12.42
CA SER A 46 -13.58 -9.65 13.17
C SER A 46 -14.05 -10.87 12.36
N PRO A 47 -14.18 -12.06 12.99
CA PRO A 47 -14.63 -13.28 12.30
C PRO A 47 -15.99 -13.11 11.60
N ASN A 48 -16.92 -12.41 12.25
CA ASN A 48 -18.26 -12.17 11.71
C ASN A 48 -18.22 -11.31 10.43
N MET A 49 -17.30 -10.35 10.34
CA MET A 49 -17.16 -9.51 9.15
C MET A 49 -16.58 -10.30 7.98
N LYS A 50 -15.61 -11.18 8.23
CA LYS A 50 -15.00 -12.04 7.19
C LYS A 50 -16.01 -12.96 6.51
N ALA A 51 -17.12 -13.28 7.17
CA ALA A 51 -18.21 -14.09 6.63
C ALA A 51 -19.32 -13.26 5.95
N ALA A 52 -19.25 -11.93 5.98
CA ALA A 52 -20.29 -11.06 5.45
C ALA A 52 -20.34 -11.09 3.91
N PRO A 53 -21.55 -11.00 3.31
CA PRO A 53 -21.65 -10.71 1.89
C PRO A 53 -20.99 -9.35 1.62
N ASN A 54 -20.23 -9.25 0.52
CA ASN A 54 -19.44 -8.06 0.11
C ASN A 54 -18.19 -7.76 0.97
N TYR A 55 -17.72 -8.70 1.79
CA TYR A 55 -16.47 -8.52 2.54
C TYR A 55 -15.28 -8.08 1.68
N SER A 56 -15.16 -8.61 0.45
CA SER A 56 -14.09 -8.25 -0.48
C SER A 56 -14.08 -6.75 -0.84
N ASP A 57 -15.25 -6.16 -1.09
CA ASP A 57 -15.36 -4.74 -1.47
C ASP A 57 -15.07 -3.84 -0.27
N VAL A 58 -15.57 -4.23 0.91
CA VAL A 58 -15.30 -3.52 2.16
C VAL A 58 -13.81 -3.62 2.53
N LEU A 59 -13.17 -4.76 2.29
CA LEU A 59 -11.72 -4.94 2.49
C LEU A 59 -10.92 -4.02 1.57
N THR A 60 -11.29 -3.89 0.30
CA THR A 60 -10.68 -2.90 -0.61
C THR A 60 -10.80 -1.51 -0.02
N PHE A 61 -12.00 -1.13 0.39
CA PHE A 61 -12.23 0.21 0.90
C PHE A 61 -11.42 0.50 2.17
N ALA A 62 -11.29 -0.50 3.06
CA ALA A 62 -10.45 -0.41 4.25
C ALA A 62 -8.96 -0.24 3.92
N ILE A 63 -8.41 -1.06 3.01
CA ILE A 63 -7.00 -0.98 2.62
C ILE A 63 -6.70 0.39 1.99
N GLU A 64 -7.54 0.84 1.06
CA GLU A 64 -7.37 2.17 0.44
C GLU A 64 -7.43 3.31 1.46
N SER A 65 -8.38 3.24 2.40
CA SER A 65 -8.56 4.29 3.40
C SER A 65 -7.35 4.34 4.35
N LEU A 66 -6.84 3.18 4.78
CA LEU A 66 -5.64 3.11 5.63
C LEU A 66 -4.37 3.58 4.90
N LEU A 67 -4.21 3.23 3.62
CA LEU A 67 -3.10 3.74 2.80
C LEU A 67 -3.16 5.27 2.66
N ARG A 68 -4.35 5.85 2.48
CA ARG A 68 -4.54 7.30 2.47
C ARG A 68 -4.15 7.94 3.81
N MET A 69 -4.50 7.31 4.93
CA MET A 69 -4.11 7.76 6.28
C MET A 69 -2.60 7.66 6.54
N CYS A 70 -1.88 6.77 5.87
CA CYS A 70 -0.40 6.75 5.93
C CYS A 70 0.21 8.04 5.35
N ASN A 71 -0.55 8.81 4.57
CA ASN A 71 -0.16 10.13 4.06
C ASN A 71 -0.85 11.28 4.80
N ASP A 72 -1.32 11.07 6.04
CA ASP A 72 -1.84 12.17 6.87
C ASP A 72 -0.74 13.19 7.24
N ASN A 73 -1.13 14.38 7.71
CA ASN A 73 -0.19 15.41 8.16
C ASN A 73 0.31 15.13 9.60
N ASP A 74 -0.52 14.51 10.44
CA ASP A 74 -0.17 14.17 11.81
C ASP A 74 0.58 12.83 11.90
N SER A 75 1.73 12.84 12.58
CA SER A 75 2.58 11.64 12.70
C SER A 75 1.92 10.51 13.51
N ASN A 76 1.04 10.82 14.47
CA ASN A 76 0.35 9.79 15.25
C ASN A 76 -0.73 9.10 14.41
N VAL A 77 -1.43 9.86 13.56
CA VAL A 77 -2.38 9.29 12.59
C VAL A 77 -1.64 8.38 11.61
N GLN A 78 -0.50 8.84 11.07
CA GLN A 78 0.34 8.04 10.16
C GLN A 78 0.79 6.72 10.82
N MET A 79 1.34 6.80 12.04
CA MET A 79 1.81 5.62 12.79
C MET A 79 0.66 4.64 13.07
N THR A 80 -0.49 5.15 13.52
CA THR A 80 -1.68 4.33 13.78
C THR A 80 -2.16 3.65 12.49
N ALA A 81 -2.19 4.37 11.38
CA ALA A 81 -2.63 3.83 10.10
C ALA A 81 -1.69 2.73 9.59
N ASP A 82 -0.37 2.90 9.76
CA ASP A 82 0.62 1.90 9.38
C ASP A 82 0.46 0.61 10.20
N GLU A 83 0.30 0.73 11.52
CA GLU A 83 0.02 -0.41 12.41
C GLU A 83 -1.30 -1.10 12.08
N CYS A 84 -2.34 -0.31 11.83
CA CYS A 84 -3.66 -0.81 11.43
C CYS A 84 -3.58 -1.60 10.12
N LEU A 85 -2.90 -1.07 9.11
CA LEU A 85 -2.71 -1.74 7.82
C LEU A 85 -1.94 -3.06 7.99
N ASN A 86 -0.90 -3.09 8.83
CA ASN A 86 -0.17 -4.32 9.14
C ASN A 86 -1.06 -5.38 9.81
N LYS A 87 -1.92 -4.96 10.76
CA LYS A 87 -2.90 -5.84 11.42
C LYS A 87 -3.91 -6.40 10.42
N VAL A 88 -4.46 -5.56 9.54
CA VAL A 88 -5.41 -5.99 8.50
C VAL A 88 -4.76 -7.03 7.58
N ILE A 89 -3.56 -6.73 7.05
CA ILE A 89 -2.85 -7.65 6.15
C ILE A 89 -2.61 -9.00 6.82
N LYS A 90 -2.08 -9.00 8.06
CA LYS A 90 -1.85 -10.24 8.82
C LYS A 90 -3.14 -11.02 9.05
N ALA A 91 -4.26 -10.34 9.27
CA ALA A 91 -5.55 -11.00 9.51
C ALA A 91 -6.20 -11.59 8.25
N VAL A 92 -5.81 -11.15 7.05
CA VAL A 92 -6.45 -11.53 5.78
C VAL A 92 -5.54 -12.28 4.81
N VAL A 93 -4.24 -12.40 5.12
CA VAL A 93 -3.24 -13.04 4.25
C VAL A 93 -3.67 -14.44 3.80
N ASP A 94 -4.16 -15.30 4.69
CA ASP A 94 -4.47 -16.69 4.34
C ASP A 94 -5.60 -16.84 3.31
N ARG A 95 -6.53 -15.89 3.25
CA ARG A 95 -7.75 -16.00 2.42
C ARG A 95 -7.86 -14.95 1.32
N ASN A 96 -7.26 -13.78 1.51
CA ASN A 96 -7.45 -12.62 0.64
C ASN A 96 -6.13 -11.98 0.20
N ILE A 97 -5.00 -12.68 0.31
CA ILE A 97 -3.69 -12.14 -0.09
C ILE A 97 -3.67 -11.62 -1.53
N GLN A 98 -4.36 -12.29 -2.47
CA GLN A 98 -4.41 -11.83 -3.86
C GLN A 98 -5.07 -10.45 -3.99
N LYS A 99 -6.06 -10.16 -3.15
CA LYS A 99 -6.73 -8.86 -3.08
C LYS A 99 -5.80 -7.82 -2.46
N VAL A 100 -5.14 -8.15 -1.36
CA VAL A 100 -4.13 -7.27 -0.73
C VAL A 100 -3.03 -6.88 -1.71
N LEU A 101 -2.42 -7.86 -2.39
CA LEU A 101 -1.38 -7.63 -3.40
C LEU A 101 -1.88 -6.71 -4.52
N TYR A 102 -3.11 -6.92 -4.99
CA TYR A 102 -3.71 -6.08 -6.02
C TYR A 102 -3.90 -4.62 -5.56
N GLU A 103 -4.42 -4.40 -4.35
CA GLU A 103 -4.62 -3.04 -3.83
C GLU A 103 -3.28 -2.31 -3.58
N LEU A 104 -2.27 -3.00 -3.05
CA LEU A 104 -0.92 -2.43 -2.89
C LEU A 104 -0.30 -2.10 -4.25
N PHE A 105 -0.39 -3.00 -5.21
CA PHE A 105 0.09 -2.79 -6.57
C PHE A 105 -0.62 -1.62 -7.25
N LYS A 106 -1.93 -1.48 -7.05
CA LYS A 106 -2.73 -0.36 -7.57
C LYS A 106 -2.25 0.96 -7.00
N GLU A 107 -1.96 1.02 -5.70
CA GLU A 107 -1.42 2.23 -5.07
C GLU A 107 -0.02 2.58 -5.59
N MET A 108 0.86 1.58 -5.77
CA MET A 108 2.17 1.77 -6.40
C MET A 108 2.06 2.35 -7.81
N LYS A 109 1.11 1.84 -8.60
CA LYS A 109 0.87 2.30 -9.98
C LYS A 109 0.43 3.77 -10.04
N LYS A 110 -0.29 4.29 -9.04
CA LYS A 110 -0.66 5.71 -8.98
C LYS A 110 0.56 6.62 -8.90
N ASN A 111 1.58 6.21 -8.14
CA ASN A 111 2.84 6.96 -7.96
C ASN A 111 2.61 8.43 -7.55
N GLU A 112 1.60 8.71 -6.73
CA GLU A 112 1.21 10.08 -6.37
C GLU A 112 1.92 10.54 -5.08
N LYS A 113 1.39 10.11 -3.93
CA LYS A 113 1.82 10.57 -2.60
C LYS A 113 2.95 9.70 -2.06
N ALA A 114 4.08 10.33 -1.73
CA ALA A 114 5.31 9.65 -1.33
C ALA A 114 5.12 8.64 -0.17
N ARG A 115 4.39 9.01 0.88
CA ARG A 115 4.20 8.12 2.04
C ARG A 115 3.30 6.92 1.73
N SER A 116 2.18 7.14 1.05
CA SER A 116 1.28 6.06 0.61
C SER A 116 1.99 5.11 -0.34
N LEU A 117 2.76 5.66 -1.29
CA LEU A 117 3.59 4.88 -2.21
C LEU A 117 4.62 4.02 -1.47
N ARG A 118 5.36 4.60 -0.52
CA ARG A 118 6.32 3.85 0.31
C ARG A 118 5.63 2.73 1.07
N ALA A 119 4.52 3.06 1.75
CA ALA A 119 3.73 2.12 2.53
C ALA A 119 3.25 0.93 1.69
N ALA A 120 2.85 1.18 0.44
CA ALA A 120 2.46 0.15 -0.50
C ALA A 120 3.65 -0.69 -1.01
N LEU A 121 4.74 -0.03 -1.37
CA LEU A 121 5.92 -0.64 -1.99
C LEU A 121 6.60 -1.68 -1.09
N TRP A 122 6.92 -1.31 0.15
CA TRP A 122 7.63 -2.24 1.04
C TRP A 122 6.76 -3.44 1.43
N ARG A 123 5.45 -3.23 1.61
CA ARG A 123 4.49 -4.30 1.90
C ARG A 123 4.29 -5.21 0.70
N PHE A 124 4.20 -4.66 -0.51
CA PHE A 124 4.14 -5.48 -1.72
C PHE A 124 5.39 -6.35 -1.86
N ALA A 125 6.57 -5.79 -1.57
CA ALA A 125 7.83 -6.51 -1.60
C ALA A 125 7.88 -7.65 -0.55
N ASP A 126 7.40 -7.41 0.67
CA ASP A 126 7.32 -8.46 1.71
C ASP A 126 6.33 -9.57 1.34
N LEU A 127 5.27 -9.23 0.61
CA LEU A 127 4.22 -10.16 0.21
C LEU A 127 4.45 -10.80 -1.17
N SER A 128 5.50 -10.43 -1.91
CA SER A 128 5.67 -10.85 -3.31
C SER A 128 5.83 -12.36 -3.49
N HIS A 129 6.27 -13.07 -2.45
CA HIS A 129 6.38 -14.53 -2.43
C HIS A 129 5.02 -15.25 -2.52
N PHE A 130 3.90 -14.57 -2.24
CA PHE A 130 2.55 -15.12 -2.43
C PHE A 130 2.03 -15.02 -3.87
N ILE A 131 2.79 -14.40 -4.79
CA ILE A 131 2.41 -14.33 -6.20
C ILE A 131 2.69 -15.70 -6.83
N THR A 132 1.65 -16.33 -7.35
CA THR A 132 1.75 -17.66 -7.97
C THR A 132 2.45 -17.60 -9.32
N ALA A 133 3.01 -18.74 -9.75
CA ALA A 133 3.63 -18.90 -11.06
C ALA A 133 2.73 -18.44 -12.23
N GLN A 134 1.44 -18.75 -12.15
CA GLN A 134 0.45 -18.37 -13.15
C GLN A 134 0.30 -16.84 -13.30
N LYS A 135 0.46 -16.08 -12.20
CA LYS A 135 0.32 -14.63 -12.20
C LYS A 135 1.64 -13.88 -12.27
N GLY A 136 2.77 -14.55 -12.01
CA GLY A 136 4.10 -13.94 -11.98
C GLY A 136 4.42 -13.13 -13.23
N ARG A 137 4.15 -13.70 -14.41
CA ARG A 137 4.32 -13.00 -15.71
C ARG A 137 3.47 -11.73 -15.82
N LEU A 138 2.22 -11.78 -15.38
CA LEU A 138 1.30 -10.63 -15.42
C LEU A 138 1.77 -9.49 -14.50
N TYR A 139 2.24 -9.84 -13.30
CA TYR A 139 2.80 -8.87 -12.36
C TYR A 139 4.09 -8.26 -12.90
N ILE A 140 5.07 -9.07 -13.30
CA ILE A 140 6.40 -8.54 -13.66
C ILE A 140 6.34 -7.62 -14.88
N THR A 141 5.58 -7.99 -15.92
CA THR A 141 5.42 -7.17 -17.14
C THR A 141 4.92 -5.76 -16.79
N SER A 142 3.98 -5.67 -15.84
CA SER A 142 3.40 -4.40 -15.39
C SER A 142 4.28 -3.69 -14.35
N LEU A 143 5.07 -4.44 -13.57
CA LEU A 143 5.88 -3.94 -12.47
C LEU A 143 7.15 -3.23 -12.98
N ILE A 144 7.75 -3.71 -14.08
CA ILE A 144 8.96 -3.10 -14.66
C ILE A 144 8.77 -1.59 -14.95
N PRO A 145 7.76 -1.14 -15.71
CA PRO A 145 7.56 0.29 -15.93
C PRO A 145 7.20 1.04 -14.64
N ILE A 146 6.45 0.43 -13.71
CA ILE A 146 6.12 1.05 -12.41
C ILE A 146 7.39 1.29 -11.59
N LEU A 147 8.27 0.30 -11.44
CA LEU A 147 9.55 0.45 -10.74
C LEU A 147 10.44 1.47 -11.44
N GLY A 148 10.42 1.51 -12.78
CA GLY A 148 11.07 2.57 -13.55
C GLY A 148 10.57 3.96 -13.18
N HIS A 149 9.26 4.17 -13.09
CA HIS A 149 8.69 5.46 -12.70
C HIS A 149 8.93 5.83 -11.22
N ILE A 150 8.90 4.84 -10.32
CA ILE A 150 9.25 5.07 -8.90
C ILE A 150 10.73 5.44 -8.79
N SER A 151 11.59 4.85 -9.63
CA SER A 151 13.02 5.18 -9.64
C SER A 151 13.30 6.63 -10.03
N ASP A 152 12.41 7.28 -10.77
CA ASP A 152 12.55 8.69 -11.17
C ASP A 152 12.21 9.67 -10.03
N ARG A 153 11.64 9.18 -8.91
CA ARG A 153 11.33 10.01 -7.74
C ARG A 153 12.61 10.58 -7.11
N SER A 154 12.52 11.81 -6.61
CA SER A 154 13.64 12.54 -6.01
C SER A 154 13.67 12.46 -4.49
N GLU A 155 12.61 11.95 -3.87
CA GLU A 155 12.55 11.82 -2.42
C GLU A 155 13.44 10.67 -1.93
N ASP A 156 14.48 10.98 -1.15
CA ASP A 156 15.44 9.99 -0.60
C ASP A 156 14.75 8.80 0.04
N THR A 157 13.69 9.09 0.80
CA THR A 157 12.97 8.03 1.52
C THR A 157 12.26 7.04 0.59
N ILE A 158 11.86 7.46 -0.62
CA ILE A 158 11.31 6.55 -1.64
C ILE A 158 12.46 5.72 -2.24
N VAL A 159 13.61 6.34 -2.50
CA VAL A 159 14.80 5.67 -3.03
C VAL A 159 15.29 4.58 -2.06
N GLU A 160 15.40 4.88 -0.76
CA GLU A 160 15.73 3.91 0.29
C GLU A 160 14.74 2.74 0.34
N THR A 161 13.44 3.06 0.25
CA THR A 161 12.38 2.03 0.26
C THR A 161 12.48 1.17 -0.99
N LEU A 162 12.77 1.78 -2.15
CA LEU A 162 12.95 1.08 -3.41
C LEU A 162 14.18 0.15 -3.37
N ALA A 163 15.31 0.64 -2.86
CA ALA A 163 16.56 -0.12 -2.73
C ALA A 163 16.38 -1.37 -1.87
N THR A 164 15.60 -1.28 -0.78
CA THR A 164 15.31 -2.43 0.10
C THR A 164 14.19 -3.35 -0.45
N SER A 165 13.30 -2.83 -1.29
CA SER A 165 12.16 -3.58 -1.85
C SER A 165 12.51 -4.37 -3.11
N ILE A 166 13.35 -3.82 -4.00
CA ILE A 166 13.73 -4.48 -5.26
C ILE A 166 14.32 -5.87 -5.04
N PRO A 167 15.26 -6.11 -4.11
CA PRO A 167 15.82 -7.45 -3.92
C PRO A 167 14.76 -8.50 -3.57
N LYS A 168 13.79 -8.14 -2.73
CA LYS A 168 12.69 -9.04 -2.33
C LYS A 168 11.76 -9.34 -3.52
N ILE A 169 11.41 -8.31 -4.28
CA ILE A 169 10.60 -8.45 -5.49
C ILE A 169 11.32 -9.32 -6.52
N ALA A 170 12.60 -9.03 -6.77
CA ALA A 170 13.42 -9.73 -7.76
C ALA A 170 13.60 -11.21 -7.39
N ALA A 171 13.87 -11.52 -6.12
CA ALA A 171 13.98 -12.89 -5.64
C ALA A 171 12.74 -13.75 -5.94
N ASN A 172 11.55 -13.13 -5.98
CA ASN A 172 10.29 -13.83 -6.19
C ASN A 172 9.74 -13.73 -7.62
N LEU A 173 10.08 -12.67 -8.37
CA LEU A 173 9.44 -12.36 -9.66
C LEU A 173 10.41 -12.22 -10.84
N ALA A 174 11.72 -12.05 -10.62
CA ALA A 174 12.65 -11.78 -11.72
C ALA A 174 12.73 -12.94 -12.72
N TYR A 175 12.50 -14.18 -12.29
CA TYR A 175 12.54 -15.34 -13.17
C TYR A 175 11.41 -15.38 -14.22
N PHE A 176 10.35 -14.57 -14.05
CA PHE A 176 9.30 -14.42 -15.06
C PHE A 176 9.56 -13.26 -16.04
N ALA A 177 10.59 -12.46 -15.79
CA ALA A 177 10.97 -11.36 -16.65
C ALA A 177 11.74 -11.88 -17.87
N THR A 178 11.63 -11.17 -18.98
CA THR A 178 12.52 -11.39 -20.12
C THR A 178 13.85 -10.66 -19.92
N ASP A 179 14.89 -11.08 -20.63
CA ASP A 179 16.17 -10.39 -20.65
C ASP A 179 16.02 -8.91 -21.06
N SER A 180 15.11 -8.62 -21.99
CA SER A 180 14.80 -7.25 -22.42
C SER A 180 14.21 -6.41 -21.29
N GLU A 181 13.32 -6.96 -20.48
CA GLU A 181 12.70 -6.28 -19.35
C GLU A 181 13.71 -6.02 -18.21
N ILE A 182 14.53 -7.02 -17.88
CA ILE A 182 15.62 -6.87 -16.90
C ILE A 182 16.63 -5.82 -17.37
N LYS A 183 16.97 -5.83 -18.66
CA LYS A 183 17.86 -4.84 -19.27
C LYS A 183 17.30 -3.43 -19.16
N ILE A 184 16.01 -3.22 -19.46
CA ILE A 184 15.35 -1.91 -19.35
C ILE A 184 15.46 -1.38 -17.92
N LEU A 185 15.14 -2.20 -16.93
CA LEU A 185 15.17 -1.79 -15.53
C LEU A 185 16.59 -1.50 -15.05
N THR A 186 17.55 -2.35 -15.41
CA THR A 186 18.97 -2.18 -15.05
C THR A 186 19.55 -0.90 -15.67
N GLN A 187 19.25 -0.63 -16.95
CA GLN A 187 19.68 0.60 -17.62
C GLN A 187 19.10 1.86 -16.96
N LYS A 188 17.85 1.78 -16.48
CA LYS A 188 17.21 2.87 -15.74
C LYS A 188 17.97 3.19 -14.45
N PHE A 189 18.30 2.16 -13.65
CA PHE A 189 19.06 2.34 -12.41
C PHE A 189 20.50 2.80 -12.64
N LEU A 190 21.19 2.26 -13.66
CA LEU A 190 22.55 2.67 -14.00
C LEU A 190 22.65 4.17 -14.33
N LYS A 191 21.67 4.72 -15.06
CA LYS A 191 21.61 6.15 -15.36
C LYS A 191 21.51 7.01 -14.09
N LYS A 192 20.88 6.51 -13.04
CA LYS A 192 20.76 7.22 -11.76
C LYS A 192 22.07 7.27 -10.98
N LEU A 193 22.94 6.27 -11.11
CA LEU A 193 24.28 6.30 -10.51
C LEU A 193 25.17 7.43 -11.05
N SER A 194 24.86 7.94 -12.25
CA SER A 194 25.54 9.10 -12.82
C SER A 194 25.01 10.44 -12.30
N SER A 195 23.95 10.43 -11.48
CA SER A 195 23.40 11.65 -10.88
C SER A 195 24.21 12.05 -9.62
N PRO A 196 24.36 13.34 -9.32
CA PRO A 196 25.13 13.84 -8.18
C PRO A 196 24.44 13.60 -6.80
N HIS A 197 23.29 12.94 -6.76
CA HIS A 197 22.61 12.62 -5.50
C HIS A 197 23.30 11.43 -4.83
N ALA A 198 23.65 11.60 -3.55
CA ALA A 198 24.40 10.61 -2.77
C ALA A 198 23.55 9.41 -2.31
N VAL A 199 22.25 9.39 -2.62
CA VAL A 199 21.27 8.35 -2.24
C VAL A 199 20.57 7.80 -3.48
#